data_AF-A0A955Z053-F1
#
_entry.id   AF-A0A955Z053-F1
#
_cell.length_a   1.000
_cell.length_b   1.000
_cell.length_c   1.000
_cell.angle_alpha   90.00
_cell.angle_beta   90.00
_cell.angle_gamma   90.00
#
_symmetry.space_group_name_H-M   'P 1'
#
loop_
_entity.id
_entity.type
_entity.pdbx_description
1 polymer ?
#
loop_
_entity_poly.entity_id
_entity_poly.type
_entity_poly.pdbx_seq_one_letter_code
_entity_poly.pdbx_strand_id
1 'polypeptide(L)'
;GVDELEYGLRVDLASYLSEASGRYRRPVICQDYDAPLDLFDRHLYEKGSLVLHALRVELGSETFWRGVRLYLERHAGGIVETRDLMRALEEVSGRSLGRRFEELLMRPGHPELDVSLSWDKGVLSCAVRQTQSTSDNVPSAFEVPLTLMIQGRDGATREERLRVTMRSETFAVPCAERPSFVVVDPHMQIVGSVSVRAPGDALRAQLTDAPTARGRWLAAQALARTDDAPTIEALARCLGDDAEFWGTRVEAASALGKIRARECFDALSQHVTTAHPKVRRAVVDALGAFKTQAAVDVLKPRALRDDSYLVEAEAARALGRTRQASAFDTL
;
A
#
# COMPACT_ATOMS: atom_id res chain seq x y z
N GLY A 1 -10.70 -12.87 -4.02
CA GLY A 1 -10.30 -12.57 -5.41
C GLY A 1 -8.93 -11.90 -5.42
N VAL A 2 -8.51 -11.35 -6.56
CA VAL A 2 -7.21 -10.65 -6.67
C VAL A 2 -7.18 -9.39 -5.78
N ASP A 3 -8.26 -8.62 -5.74
CA ASP A 3 -8.32 -7.40 -4.90
C ASP A 3 -8.13 -7.69 -3.41
N GLU A 4 -8.69 -8.80 -2.90
CA GLU A 4 -8.49 -9.26 -1.51
C GLU A 4 -7.03 -9.65 -1.24
N LEU A 5 -6.38 -10.32 -2.19
CA LEU A 5 -4.97 -10.69 -2.07
C LEU A 5 -4.09 -9.43 -2.01
N GLU A 6 -4.29 -8.50 -2.93
CA GLU A 6 -3.52 -7.25 -3.00
C GLU A 6 -3.77 -6.36 -1.78
N TYR A 7 -5.00 -6.32 -1.27
CA TYR A 7 -5.31 -5.60 -0.04
C TYR A 7 -4.71 -6.28 1.20
N GLY A 8 -4.64 -7.62 1.21
CA GLY A 8 -3.91 -8.39 2.23
C GLY A 8 -2.42 -8.07 2.23
N LEU A 9 -1.77 -8.09 1.06
CA LEU A 9 -0.38 -7.68 0.90
C LEU A 9 -0.15 -6.24 1.37
N ARG A 10 -1.09 -5.33 1.12
CA ARG A 10 -1.04 -3.96 1.65
C ARG A 10 -1.06 -3.91 3.18
N VAL A 11 -1.84 -4.78 3.83
CA VAL A 11 -1.85 -4.91 5.30
C VAL A 11 -0.51 -5.46 5.80
N ASP A 12 0.05 -6.47 5.15
CA ASP A 12 1.38 -7.02 5.47
C ASP A 12 2.46 -5.93 5.36
N LEU A 13 2.45 -5.18 4.25
CA LEU A 13 3.37 -4.07 4.03
C LEU A 13 3.23 -3.00 5.11
N ALA A 14 2.01 -2.56 5.42
CA ALA A 14 1.79 -1.57 6.47
C ALA A 14 2.29 -2.06 7.84
N SER A 15 2.10 -3.34 8.15
CA SER A 15 2.55 -3.97 9.39
C SER A 15 4.07 -4.01 9.46
N TYR A 16 4.74 -4.49 8.41
CA TYR A 16 6.20 -4.45 8.30
C TYR A 16 6.77 -3.03 8.43
N LEU A 17 6.23 -2.06 7.66
CA LEU A 17 6.70 -0.67 7.70
C LEU A 17 6.53 -0.03 9.08
N SER A 18 5.44 -0.37 9.79
CA SER A 18 5.23 0.11 11.16
C SER A 18 6.28 -0.42 12.14
N GLU A 19 6.76 -1.65 11.97
CA GLU A 19 7.82 -2.21 12.79
C GLU A 19 9.19 -1.63 12.43
N ALA A 20 9.49 -1.57 11.13
CA ALA A 20 10.75 -1.09 10.58
C ALA A 20 10.98 0.43 10.74
N SER A 21 9.95 1.19 11.09
CA SER A 21 10.03 2.61 11.49
C SER A 21 10.15 2.78 13.01
N GLY A 22 9.97 1.71 13.78
CA GLY A 22 10.03 1.70 15.22
C GLY A 22 11.42 1.38 15.76
N ARG A 23 11.52 0.27 16.50
CA ARG A 23 12.67 -0.03 17.36
C ARG A 23 13.93 -0.44 16.61
N TYR A 24 13.79 -1.14 15.47
CA TYR A 24 14.93 -1.70 14.75
C TYR A 24 14.60 -1.88 13.27
N ARG A 25 15.65 -2.02 12.47
CA ARG A 25 15.57 -2.28 11.04
C ARG A 25 16.68 -3.28 10.68
N ARG A 26 16.32 -4.55 10.55
CA ARG A 26 17.27 -5.65 10.31
C ARG A 26 17.04 -6.34 8.96
N PRO A 27 18.02 -7.07 8.41
CA PRO A 27 17.76 -7.97 7.29
C PRO A 27 16.80 -9.10 7.68
N VAL A 28 16.16 -9.72 6.69
CA VAL A 28 15.33 -10.92 6.90
C VAL A 28 16.23 -12.07 7.34
N ILE A 29 17.34 -12.27 6.63
CA ILE A 29 18.41 -13.19 7.00
C ILE A 29 19.28 -12.49 8.04
N CYS A 30 19.01 -12.76 9.31
CA CYS A 30 19.74 -12.19 10.44
C CYS A 30 20.43 -13.30 11.24
N GLN A 31 21.75 -13.16 11.40
CA GLN A 31 22.57 -14.06 12.22
C GLN A 31 22.88 -13.47 13.60
N ASP A 32 22.46 -12.22 13.83
CA ASP A 32 22.67 -11.47 15.07
C ASP A 32 21.35 -11.46 15.86
N TYR A 33 21.26 -12.32 16.88
CA TYR A 33 20.11 -12.48 17.77
C TYR A 33 20.54 -13.14 19.09
N ASP A 34 19.84 -12.85 20.18
CA ASP A 34 20.13 -13.43 21.50
C ASP A 34 19.42 -14.79 21.66
N ALA A 35 18.18 -14.89 21.18
CA ALA A 35 17.38 -16.11 21.18
C ALA A 35 16.71 -16.33 19.81
N PRO A 36 16.51 -17.59 19.36
CA PRO A 36 15.86 -17.85 18.07
C PRO A 36 14.47 -17.24 17.91
N LEU A 37 13.75 -17.04 19.02
CA LEU A 37 12.42 -16.41 19.03
C LEU A 37 12.44 -14.92 18.64
N ASP A 38 13.58 -14.25 18.74
CA ASP A 38 13.73 -12.83 18.40
C ASP A 38 13.52 -12.57 16.90
N LEU A 39 13.66 -13.60 16.07
CA LEU A 39 13.48 -13.51 14.63
C LEU A 39 12.01 -13.65 14.18
N PHE A 40 11.09 -14.03 15.08
CA PHE A 40 9.68 -14.23 14.77
C PHE A 40 8.92 -12.89 14.81
N ASP A 41 9.21 -12.05 13.83
CA ASP A 41 8.68 -10.68 13.70
C ASP A 41 8.17 -10.40 12.27
N ARG A 42 7.88 -9.12 11.97
CA ARG A 42 7.35 -8.71 10.68
C ARG A 42 8.38 -8.58 9.57
N HIS A 43 9.66 -8.57 9.92
CA HIS A 43 10.74 -8.69 8.94
C HIS A 43 10.81 -10.12 8.41
N LEU A 44 10.51 -11.13 9.23
CA LEU A 44 10.50 -12.52 8.78
C LEU A 44 9.21 -12.89 8.04
N TYR A 45 8.04 -12.57 8.60
CA TYR A 45 6.76 -13.01 8.06
C TYR A 45 6.24 -12.08 6.96
N GLU A 46 5.84 -10.86 7.29
CA GLU A 46 5.21 -9.93 6.36
C GLU A 46 6.17 -9.47 5.26
N LYS A 47 7.41 -9.07 5.58
CA LYS A 47 8.40 -8.76 4.52
C LYS A 47 8.73 -10.00 3.69
N GLY A 48 8.80 -11.19 4.30
CA GLY A 48 8.99 -12.45 3.59
C GLY A 48 7.89 -12.73 2.55
N SER A 49 6.61 -12.55 2.91
CA SER A 49 5.47 -12.73 2.00
C SER A 49 5.54 -11.75 0.83
N LEU A 50 5.89 -10.49 1.11
CA LEU A 50 6.03 -9.44 0.10
C LEU A 50 7.18 -9.73 -0.89
N VAL A 51 8.33 -10.23 -0.41
CA VAL A 51 9.44 -10.62 -1.28
C VAL A 51 9.05 -11.76 -2.20
N LEU A 52 8.35 -12.78 -1.70
CA LEU A 52 7.85 -13.88 -2.53
C LEU A 52 6.85 -13.38 -3.59
N HIS A 53 5.96 -12.46 -3.24
CA HIS A 53 5.05 -11.84 -4.21
C HIS A 53 5.81 -11.01 -5.26
N ALA A 54 6.78 -10.19 -4.85
CA ALA A 54 7.61 -9.41 -5.76
C ALA A 54 8.36 -10.30 -6.77
N LEU A 55 8.93 -11.42 -6.31
CA LEU A 55 9.56 -12.43 -7.17
C LEU A 55 8.56 -13.09 -8.12
N ARG A 56 7.34 -13.39 -7.64
CA ARG A 56 6.28 -13.95 -8.48
C ARG A 56 5.84 -13.00 -9.59
N VAL A 57 5.70 -11.70 -9.29
CA VAL A 57 5.41 -10.66 -10.29
C VAL A 57 6.58 -10.52 -11.26
N GLU A 58 7.81 -10.50 -10.76
CA GLU A 58 9.01 -10.35 -11.59
C GLU A 58 9.21 -11.52 -12.56
N LEU A 59 9.04 -12.76 -12.11
CA LEU A 59 9.28 -13.98 -12.90
C LEU A 59 8.06 -14.41 -13.72
N GLY A 60 6.87 -13.93 -13.37
CA GLY A 60 5.60 -14.47 -13.84
C GLY A 60 5.14 -15.67 -13.00
N SER A 61 3.83 -15.78 -12.79
CA SER A 61 3.25 -16.76 -11.86
C SER A 61 3.57 -18.21 -12.23
N GLU A 62 3.56 -18.56 -13.52
CA GLU A 62 3.86 -19.92 -13.97
C GLU A 62 5.31 -20.31 -13.67
N THR A 63 6.26 -19.48 -14.08
CA THR A 63 7.70 -19.67 -13.82
C THR A 63 8.00 -19.76 -12.33
N PHE A 64 7.41 -18.86 -11.54
CA PHE A 64 7.58 -18.85 -10.08
C PHE A 64 7.12 -20.17 -9.46
N TRP A 65 5.90 -20.64 -9.76
CA TRP A 65 5.39 -21.88 -9.18
C TRP A 65 6.12 -23.13 -9.67
N ARG A 66 6.62 -23.14 -10.92
CA ARG A 66 7.53 -24.19 -11.41
C ARG A 66 8.83 -24.23 -10.62
N GLY A 67 9.43 -23.07 -10.32
CA GLY A 67 10.63 -22.98 -9.49
C GLY A 67 10.39 -23.39 -8.03
N VAL A 68 9.26 -23.00 -7.43
CA VAL A 68 8.86 -23.46 -6.08
C VAL A 68 8.65 -24.98 -6.07
N ARG A 69 8.00 -25.55 -7.09
CA ARG A 69 7.84 -27.01 -7.21
C ARG A 69 9.20 -27.70 -7.29
N LEU A 70 10.09 -27.23 -8.15
CA LEU A 70 11.44 -27.77 -8.28
C LEU A 70 12.19 -27.74 -6.94
N TYR A 71 12.12 -26.62 -6.21
CA TYR A 71 12.71 -26.48 -4.88
C TYR A 71 12.16 -27.53 -3.90
N LEU A 72 10.84 -27.66 -3.80
CA LEU A 72 10.20 -28.59 -2.88
C LEU A 72 10.50 -30.06 -3.21
N GLU A 73 10.48 -30.43 -4.49
CA GLU A 73 10.78 -31.80 -4.94
C GLU A 73 12.26 -32.17 -4.70
N ARG A 74 13.18 -31.25 -5.03
CA ARG A 74 14.63 -31.48 -4.90
C ARG A 74 15.08 -31.59 -3.46
N HIS A 75 14.47 -30.81 -2.56
CA HIS A 75 14.89 -30.69 -1.17
C HIS A 75 13.93 -31.36 -0.18
N ALA A 76 13.06 -32.26 -0.66
CA ALA A 76 12.09 -32.97 0.17
C ALA A 76 12.77 -33.72 1.34
N GLY A 77 12.35 -33.42 2.56
CA GLY A 77 12.89 -34.03 3.79
C GLY A 77 14.33 -33.60 4.15
N GLY A 78 14.92 -32.66 3.42
CA GLY A 78 16.27 -32.17 3.65
C GLY A 78 16.33 -30.89 4.49
N ILE A 79 17.56 -30.49 4.83
CA ILE A 79 17.88 -29.18 5.42
C ILE A 79 18.25 -28.24 4.27
N VAL A 80 17.75 -27.00 4.31
CA VAL A 80 17.83 -26.03 3.22
C VAL A 80 18.23 -24.66 3.72
N GLU A 81 18.84 -23.88 2.84
CA GLU A 81 19.12 -22.46 3.04
C GLU A 81 18.33 -21.60 2.03
N THR A 82 18.24 -20.29 2.28
CA THR A 82 17.60 -19.35 1.34
C THR A 82 18.21 -19.41 -0.07
N ARG A 83 19.50 -19.76 -0.18
CA ARG A 83 20.19 -19.91 -1.46
C ARG A 83 19.64 -21.08 -2.30
N ASP A 84 19.09 -22.11 -1.69
CA ASP A 84 18.53 -23.25 -2.41
C ASP A 84 17.23 -22.87 -3.13
N LEU A 85 16.38 -22.07 -2.49
CA LEU A 85 15.21 -21.47 -3.14
C LEU A 85 15.64 -20.55 -4.28
N MET A 86 16.63 -19.68 -4.05
CA MET A 86 17.15 -18.77 -5.08
C MET A 86 17.60 -19.56 -6.31
N ARG A 87 18.45 -20.58 -6.13
CA ARG A 87 18.96 -21.42 -7.23
C ARG A 87 17.85 -22.11 -8.02
N ALA A 88 16.83 -22.65 -7.34
CA ALA A 88 15.71 -23.29 -8.03
C ALA A 88 14.90 -22.29 -8.88
N LEU A 89 14.69 -21.07 -8.39
CA LEU A 89 14.04 -20.00 -9.16
C LEU A 89 14.92 -19.53 -10.33
N GLU A 90 16.22 -19.36 -10.13
CA GLU A 90 17.18 -18.99 -11.19
C GLU A 90 17.25 -20.07 -12.28
N GLU A 91 17.26 -21.35 -11.90
CA GLU A 91 17.31 -22.49 -12.84
C GLU A 91 16.09 -22.54 -13.75
N VAL A 92 14.89 -22.36 -13.19
CA VAL A 92 13.64 -22.40 -13.99
C VAL A 92 13.45 -21.13 -14.82
N SER A 93 13.86 -19.98 -14.29
CA SER A 93 13.65 -18.68 -14.96
C SER A 93 14.75 -18.29 -15.96
N GLY A 94 15.95 -18.85 -15.82
CA GLY A 94 17.14 -18.42 -16.56
C GLY A 94 17.61 -17.00 -16.21
N ARG A 95 17.12 -16.41 -15.12
CA ARG A 95 17.42 -15.03 -14.70
C ARG A 95 18.25 -15.02 -13.43
N SER A 96 19.18 -14.09 -13.31
CA SER A 96 19.90 -13.87 -12.04
C SER A 96 19.01 -13.12 -11.04
N LEU A 97 18.89 -13.67 -9.83
CA LEU A 97 18.14 -13.13 -8.70
C LEU A 97 19.05 -12.70 -7.55
N GLY A 98 20.37 -12.91 -7.64
CA GLY A 98 21.33 -12.60 -6.59
C GLY A 98 21.18 -11.18 -6.02
N ARG A 99 21.05 -10.16 -6.88
CA ARG A 99 20.86 -8.77 -6.42
C ARG A 99 19.53 -8.56 -5.66
N ARG A 100 18.44 -9.21 -6.09
CA ARG A 100 17.14 -9.13 -5.41
C ARG A 100 17.21 -9.72 -4.01
N PHE A 101 17.81 -10.89 -3.89
CA PHE A 101 17.98 -11.58 -2.60
C PHE A 101 18.92 -10.80 -1.68
N GLU A 102 20.02 -10.26 -2.21
CA GLU A 102 20.94 -9.41 -1.46
C GLU A 102 20.19 -8.18 -0.90
N GLU A 103 19.55 -7.39 -1.76
CA GLU A 103 18.90 -6.13 -1.36
C GLU A 103 17.69 -6.33 -0.45
N LEU A 104 16.86 -7.35 -0.69
CA LEU A 104 15.60 -7.53 0.03
C LEU A 104 15.71 -8.43 1.26
N LEU A 105 16.59 -9.42 1.26
CA LEU A 105 16.69 -10.42 2.34
C LEU A 105 17.96 -10.28 3.18
N MET A 106 19.10 -9.92 2.57
CA MET A 106 20.40 -9.89 3.26
C MET A 106 20.80 -8.48 3.73
N ARG A 107 20.16 -7.43 3.20
CA ARG A 107 20.36 -6.04 3.63
C ARG A 107 19.17 -5.53 4.44
N PRO A 108 19.43 -4.66 5.43
CA PRO A 108 18.37 -4.01 6.18
C PRO A 108 17.64 -2.97 5.31
N GLY A 109 16.41 -2.66 5.73
CA GLY A 109 15.60 -1.62 5.10
C GLY A 109 14.84 -2.07 3.87
N HIS A 110 14.40 -1.08 3.10
CA HIS A 110 13.54 -1.19 1.93
C HIS A 110 13.63 0.11 1.11
N PRO A 111 13.26 0.10 -0.18
CA PRO A 111 13.13 1.33 -0.96
C PRO A 111 12.01 2.21 -0.39
N GLU A 112 12.30 3.49 -0.22
CA GLU A 112 11.30 4.53 0.08
C GLU A 112 11.29 5.50 -1.12
N LEU A 113 10.22 5.51 -1.91
CA LEU A 113 10.17 6.21 -3.19
C LEU A 113 9.23 7.43 -3.14
N ASP A 114 9.78 8.57 -3.53
CA ASP A 114 9.03 9.77 -3.88
C ASP A 114 8.91 9.84 -5.42
N VAL A 115 7.72 9.58 -5.95
CA VAL A 115 7.43 9.60 -7.39
C VAL A 115 6.63 10.86 -7.73
N SER A 116 7.13 11.68 -8.65
CA SER A 116 6.43 12.83 -9.20
C SER A 116 6.14 12.62 -10.67
N LEU A 117 4.88 12.79 -11.06
CA LEU A 117 4.41 12.65 -12.43
C LEU A 117 4.00 14.00 -13.00
N SER A 118 4.51 14.33 -14.18
CA SER A 118 4.07 15.48 -14.96
C SER A 118 4.02 15.14 -16.44
N TRP A 119 3.17 15.82 -17.19
CA TRP A 119 3.09 15.66 -18.63
C TRP A 119 3.27 17.03 -19.29
N ASP A 120 4.14 17.11 -20.28
CA ASP A 120 4.31 18.30 -21.13
C ASP A 120 4.66 17.86 -22.55
N LYS A 121 4.05 18.53 -23.55
CA LYS A 121 4.38 18.40 -24.99
C LYS A 121 4.63 16.96 -25.48
N GLY A 122 3.75 16.03 -25.12
CA GLY A 122 3.82 14.65 -25.61
C GLY A 122 4.78 13.74 -24.82
N VAL A 123 5.26 14.19 -23.65
CA VAL A 123 6.16 13.42 -22.78
C VAL A 123 5.59 13.36 -21.37
N LEU A 124 5.43 12.14 -20.86
CA LEU A 124 5.19 11.88 -19.45
C LEU A 124 6.54 11.78 -18.74
N SER A 125 6.83 12.76 -17.88
CA SER A 125 7.99 12.75 -16.98
C SER A 125 7.66 12.00 -15.70
N CYS A 126 8.45 10.98 -15.38
CA CYS A 126 8.40 10.26 -14.11
C CYS A 126 9.71 10.49 -13.36
N ALA A 127 9.68 11.40 -12.39
CA ALA A 127 10.82 11.69 -11.52
C ALA A 127 10.71 10.84 -10.25
N VAL A 128 11.73 10.03 -9.98
CA VAL A 128 11.80 9.11 -8.85
C VAL A 128 12.96 9.51 -7.94
N ARG A 129 12.69 9.71 -6.65
CA ARG A 129 13.70 9.93 -5.62
C ARG A 129 13.60 8.85 -4.55
N GLN A 130 14.70 8.17 -4.26
CA GLN A 130 14.83 7.28 -3.13
C GLN A 130 15.15 8.09 -1.86
N THR A 131 14.37 7.92 -0.79
CA THR A 131 14.44 8.76 0.42
C THR A 131 14.93 8.05 1.67
N GLN A 132 15.06 6.73 1.63
CA GLN A 132 15.43 5.94 2.81
C GLN A 132 16.75 6.40 3.44
N SER A 133 16.86 6.27 4.77
CA SER A 133 18.13 6.43 5.48
C SER A 133 19.19 5.47 4.92
N THR A 134 20.45 5.90 4.90
CA THR A 134 21.60 5.06 4.55
C THR A 134 22.40 4.64 5.79
N SER A 135 21.86 4.87 6.98
CA SER A 135 22.41 4.36 8.23
C SER A 135 22.33 2.84 8.28
N ASP A 136 23.08 2.22 9.20
CA ASP A 136 22.93 0.81 9.55
C ASP A 136 23.08 -0.15 8.36
N ASN A 137 23.93 0.20 7.39
CA ASN A 137 24.18 -0.55 6.16
C ASN A 137 22.96 -0.72 5.24
N VAL A 138 21.94 0.14 5.36
CA VAL A 138 20.84 0.22 4.38
C VAL A 138 21.39 0.71 3.04
N PRO A 139 21.07 0.05 1.90
CA PRO A 139 21.53 0.46 0.58
C PRO A 139 21.22 1.92 0.26
N SER A 140 22.23 2.64 -0.25
CA SER A 140 22.07 4.05 -0.64
C SER A 140 21.10 4.23 -1.80
N ALA A 141 21.01 3.23 -2.68
CA ALA A 141 20.00 3.09 -3.72
C ALA A 141 19.67 1.60 -3.92
N PHE A 142 18.39 1.27 -3.94
CA PHE A 142 17.89 -0.04 -4.38
C PHE A 142 17.75 -0.04 -5.90
N GLU A 143 17.92 -1.20 -6.51
CA GLU A 143 17.45 -1.39 -7.87
C GLU A 143 15.95 -1.69 -7.81
N VAL A 144 15.09 -0.83 -8.36
CA VAL A 144 13.64 -1.03 -8.28
C VAL A 144 13.04 -1.21 -9.69
N PRO A 145 12.36 -2.34 -9.96
CA PRO A 145 11.52 -2.47 -11.13
C PRO A 145 10.23 -1.68 -10.87
N LEU A 146 10.08 -0.55 -11.56
CA LEU A 146 8.95 0.35 -11.41
C LEU A 146 8.03 0.22 -12.63
N THR A 147 6.86 -0.35 -12.43
CA THR A 147 5.83 -0.42 -13.47
C THR A 147 4.87 0.77 -13.35
N LEU A 148 4.61 1.42 -14.48
CA LEU A 148 3.57 2.43 -14.64
C LEU A 148 2.47 1.85 -15.53
N MET A 149 1.21 1.84 -15.06
CA MET A 149 0.06 1.60 -15.94
C MET A 149 -0.51 2.95 -16.36
N ILE A 150 -0.38 3.28 -17.64
CA ILE A 150 -0.80 4.55 -18.23
C ILE A 150 -2.12 4.33 -18.96
N GLN A 151 -3.14 5.12 -18.62
CA GLN A 151 -4.43 5.11 -19.32
C GLN A 151 -4.59 6.36 -20.19
N GLY A 152 -4.82 6.14 -21.48
CA GLY A 152 -5.12 7.20 -22.44
C GLY A 152 -6.55 7.73 -22.32
N ARG A 153 -6.85 8.80 -23.07
CA ARG A 153 -8.22 9.35 -23.15
C ARG A 153 -9.20 8.48 -23.94
N ASP A 154 -8.67 7.56 -24.74
CA ASP A 154 -9.40 6.50 -25.42
C ASP A 154 -9.80 5.35 -24.48
N GLY A 155 -9.36 5.38 -23.21
CA GLY A 155 -9.59 4.33 -22.24
C GLY A 155 -8.62 3.15 -22.35
N ALA A 156 -7.71 3.15 -23.34
CA ALA A 156 -6.73 2.09 -23.50
C ALA A 156 -5.64 2.20 -22.41
N THR A 157 -5.30 1.06 -21.81
CA THR A 157 -4.22 0.96 -20.83
C THR A 157 -2.98 0.32 -21.44
N ARG A 158 -1.80 0.83 -21.08
CA ARG A 158 -0.52 0.20 -21.39
C ARG A 158 0.42 0.24 -20.19
N GLU A 159 1.30 -0.74 -20.09
CA GLU A 159 2.35 -0.76 -19.08
C GLU A 159 3.67 -0.23 -19.63
N GLU A 160 4.30 0.66 -18.87
CA GLU A 160 5.68 1.08 -19.06
C GLU A 160 6.53 0.51 -17.91
N ARG A 161 7.64 -0.14 -18.21
CA ARG A 161 8.52 -0.76 -17.21
C ARG A 161 9.83 0.00 -17.13
N LEU A 162 10.02 0.69 -16.01
CA LEU A 162 11.21 1.47 -15.71
C LEU A 162 12.11 0.70 -14.74
N ARG A 163 13.43 0.90 -14.83
CA ARG A 163 14.39 0.33 -13.90
C ARG A 163 15.09 1.46 -13.17
N VAL A 164 14.66 1.74 -11.95
CA VAL A 164 15.26 2.77 -11.09
C VAL A 164 16.54 2.19 -10.50
N THR A 165 17.68 2.81 -10.80
CA THR A 165 18.99 2.34 -10.32
C THR A 165 19.73 3.38 -9.49
N MET A 166 19.34 4.65 -9.62
CA MET A 166 19.97 5.77 -8.93
C MET A 166 19.12 6.28 -7.77
N ARG A 167 19.76 7.06 -6.89
CA ARG A 167 19.10 7.76 -5.77
C ARG A 167 18.05 8.76 -6.26
N SER A 168 18.31 9.40 -7.39
CA SER A 168 17.40 10.32 -8.06
C SER A 168 17.51 10.09 -9.56
N GLU A 169 16.39 9.80 -10.21
CA GLU A 169 16.34 9.45 -11.63
C GLU A 169 15.05 9.98 -12.24
N THR A 170 15.13 10.51 -13.46
CA THR A 170 13.96 11.01 -14.18
C THR A 170 13.84 10.28 -15.51
N PHE A 171 12.68 9.68 -15.75
CA PHE A 171 12.38 8.97 -16.98
C PHE A 171 11.46 9.82 -17.86
N ALA A 172 11.78 9.88 -19.15
CA ALA A 172 10.94 10.50 -20.16
C ALA A 172 10.20 9.38 -20.93
N VAL A 173 8.90 9.26 -20.70
CA VAL A 173 8.06 8.25 -21.35
C VAL A 173 7.28 8.91 -22.49
N PRO A 174 7.47 8.50 -23.76
CA PRO A 174 6.73 9.05 -24.89
C PRO A 174 5.21 8.85 -24.72
N CYS A 175 4.45 9.94 -24.69
CA CYS A 175 3.03 9.94 -24.42
C CYS A 175 2.36 11.07 -25.21
N ALA A 176 2.05 10.81 -26.49
CA ALA A 176 1.62 11.84 -27.45
C ALA A 176 0.46 12.71 -26.96
N GLU A 177 -0.51 12.10 -26.27
CA GLU A 177 -1.58 12.79 -25.58
C GLU A 177 -1.37 12.78 -24.06
N ARG A 178 -1.95 13.76 -23.37
CA ARG A 178 -2.00 13.77 -21.91
C ARG A 178 -2.78 12.54 -21.44
N PRO A 179 -2.20 11.67 -20.60
CA PRO A 179 -2.91 10.51 -20.08
C PRO A 179 -4.04 10.98 -19.15
N SER A 180 -5.12 10.19 -19.09
CA SER A 180 -6.19 10.41 -18.11
C SER A 180 -5.64 10.26 -16.70
N PHE A 181 -4.83 9.22 -16.48
CA PHE A 181 -4.09 8.98 -15.24
C PHE A 181 -2.98 7.94 -15.43
N VAL A 182 -2.18 7.77 -14.38
CA VAL A 182 -1.08 6.80 -14.32
C VAL A 182 -1.08 6.13 -12.95
N VAL A 183 -1.22 4.80 -12.92
CA VAL A 183 -1.08 4.01 -11.69
C VAL A 183 0.39 3.60 -11.55
N VAL A 184 1.00 3.95 -10.41
CA VAL A 184 2.38 3.57 -10.07
C VAL A 184 2.35 2.29 -9.27
N ASP A 185 3.19 1.32 -9.64
CA ASP A 185 3.27 -0.02 -9.03
C ASP A 185 1.90 -0.74 -8.96
N PRO A 186 1.24 -0.95 -10.12
CA PRO A 186 -0.10 -1.53 -10.19
C PRO A 186 -0.17 -2.97 -9.68
N HIS A 187 0.97 -3.68 -9.56
CA HIS A 187 1.03 -5.09 -9.18
C HIS A 187 1.59 -5.33 -7.76
N MET A 188 1.82 -4.28 -6.99
CA MET A 188 2.43 -4.37 -5.66
C MET A 188 3.79 -5.08 -5.66
N GLN A 189 4.62 -4.80 -6.67
CA GLN A 189 5.94 -5.42 -6.80
C GLN A 189 6.97 -4.80 -5.84
N ILE A 190 6.76 -3.55 -5.42
CA ILE A 190 7.73 -2.82 -4.61
C ILE A 190 7.55 -3.18 -3.13
N VAL A 191 8.55 -3.84 -2.55
CA VAL A 191 8.61 -4.17 -1.11
C VAL A 191 9.12 -2.97 -0.33
N GLY A 192 8.32 -1.89 -0.29
CA GLY A 192 8.72 -0.62 0.28
C GLY A 192 7.62 0.44 0.20
N SER A 193 7.94 1.69 0.54
CA SER A 193 6.96 2.78 0.50
C SER A 193 7.02 3.54 -0.82
N VAL A 194 5.87 3.95 -1.34
CA VAL A 194 5.76 4.73 -2.57
C VAL A 194 4.79 5.89 -2.34
N SER A 195 5.30 7.12 -2.40
CA SER A 195 4.52 8.35 -2.32
C SER A 195 4.43 8.96 -3.71
N VAL A 196 3.22 9.06 -4.25
CA VAL A 196 2.97 9.60 -5.60
C VAL A 196 2.44 11.03 -5.52
N ARG A 197 3.02 11.91 -6.33
CA ARG A 197 2.50 13.25 -6.63
C ARG A 197 2.10 13.31 -8.10
N ALA A 198 0.83 13.58 -8.35
CA ALA A 198 0.26 13.73 -9.68
C ALA A 198 -0.81 14.85 -9.66
N PRO A 199 -1.21 15.38 -10.82
CA PRO A 199 -2.31 16.35 -10.91
C PRO A 199 -3.61 15.82 -10.27
N GLY A 200 -4.31 16.67 -9.52
CA GLY A 200 -5.51 16.26 -8.77
C GLY A 200 -6.65 15.78 -9.66
N ASP A 201 -6.79 16.34 -10.87
CA ASP A 201 -7.75 15.86 -11.88
C ASP A 201 -7.44 14.43 -12.32
N ALA A 202 -6.17 14.12 -12.56
CA ALA A 202 -5.74 12.76 -12.91
C ALA A 202 -5.94 11.78 -11.75
N LEU A 203 -5.66 12.17 -10.50
CA LEU A 203 -5.91 11.32 -9.34
C LEU A 203 -7.40 11.04 -9.13
N ARG A 204 -8.29 12.01 -9.35
CA ARG A 204 -9.75 11.78 -9.29
C ARG A 204 -10.25 10.89 -10.42
N ALA A 205 -9.71 11.04 -11.63
CA ALA A 205 -9.98 10.12 -12.73
C ALA A 205 -9.50 8.70 -12.39
N GLN A 206 -8.31 8.54 -11.83
CA GLN A 206 -7.80 7.25 -11.37
C GLN A 206 -8.68 6.61 -10.29
N LEU A 207 -9.17 7.38 -9.32
CA LEU A 207 -10.08 6.88 -8.29
C LEU A 207 -11.37 6.30 -8.89
N THR A 208 -11.83 6.85 -10.00
CA THR A 208 -13.10 6.46 -10.63
C THR A 208 -12.90 5.34 -11.66
N ASP A 209 -11.90 5.49 -12.53
CA ASP A 209 -11.82 4.76 -13.79
C ASP A 209 -10.69 3.72 -13.82
N ALA A 210 -9.83 3.63 -12.79
CA ALA A 210 -8.78 2.62 -12.78
C ALA A 210 -9.39 1.20 -12.77
N PRO A 211 -8.86 0.28 -13.60
CA PRO A 211 -9.47 -1.03 -13.82
C PRO A 211 -9.40 -1.93 -12.57
N THR A 212 -8.37 -1.75 -11.74
CA THR A 212 -8.16 -2.54 -10.52
C THR A 212 -8.56 -1.74 -9.28
N ALA A 213 -9.05 -2.42 -8.24
CA ALA A 213 -9.30 -1.78 -6.96
C ALA A 213 -8.02 -1.14 -6.40
N ARG A 214 -6.87 -1.77 -6.64
CA ARG A 214 -5.56 -1.20 -6.30
C ARG A 214 -5.29 0.15 -6.92
N GLY A 215 -5.53 0.29 -8.23
CA GLY A 215 -5.39 1.57 -8.90
C GLY A 215 -6.26 2.65 -8.25
N ARG A 216 -7.52 2.32 -7.95
CA ARG A 216 -8.46 3.26 -7.33
C ARG A 216 -8.06 3.63 -5.91
N TRP A 217 -7.67 2.68 -5.07
CA TRP A 217 -7.32 2.98 -3.68
C TRP A 217 -5.98 3.72 -3.55
N LEU A 218 -5.03 3.51 -4.46
CA LEU A 218 -3.78 4.28 -4.50
C LEU A 218 -4.08 5.76 -4.78
N ALA A 219 -5.06 6.04 -5.63
CA ALA A 219 -5.54 7.41 -5.85
C ALA A 219 -6.21 7.98 -4.59
N ALA A 220 -7.06 7.22 -3.89
CA ALA A 220 -7.65 7.67 -2.62
C ALA A 220 -6.58 8.07 -1.60
N GLN A 221 -5.51 7.27 -1.47
CA GLN A 221 -4.39 7.57 -0.57
C GLN A 221 -3.64 8.85 -0.97
N ALA A 222 -3.40 9.06 -2.27
CA ALA A 222 -2.72 10.25 -2.78
C ALA A 222 -3.56 11.52 -2.60
N LEU A 223 -4.89 11.42 -2.80
CA LEU A 223 -5.85 12.51 -2.63
C LEU A 223 -6.03 12.97 -1.18
N ALA A 224 -5.61 12.17 -0.19
CA ALA A 224 -5.68 12.54 1.23
C ALA A 224 -4.86 13.79 1.62
N ARG A 225 -4.07 14.33 0.69
CA ARG A 225 -3.26 15.56 0.87
C ARG A 225 -3.87 16.80 0.21
N THR A 226 -5.05 16.68 -0.41
CA THR A 226 -5.71 17.76 -1.15
C THR A 226 -7.11 18.00 -0.58
N ASP A 227 -7.38 19.23 -0.15
CA ASP A 227 -8.59 19.63 0.56
C ASP A 227 -9.60 20.41 -0.31
N ASP A 228 -9.57 20.23 -1.64
CA ASP A 228 -10.52 20.86 -2.56
C ASP A 228 -11.86 20.12 -2.63
N ALA A 229 -12.94 20.87 -2.85
CA ALA A 229 -14.30 20.31 -2.91
C ALA A 229 -14.47 19.16 -3.94
N PRO A 230 -13.93 19.24 -5.18
CA PRO A 230 -13.96 18.11 -6.11
C PRO A 230 -13.30 16.83 -5.58
N THR A 231 -12.23 16.95 -4.80
CA THR A 231 -11.55 15.81 -4.18
C THR A 231 -12.39 15.20 -3.06
N ILE A 232 -12.95 16.03 -2.18
CA ILE A 232 -13.81 15.57 -1.10
C ILE A 232 -15.05 14.87 -1.67
N GLU A 233 -15.67 15.43 -2.72
CA GLU A 233 -16.82 14.82 -3.39
C GLU A 233 -16.47 13.47 -4.02
N ALA A 234 -15.33 13.37 -4.70
CA ALA A 234 -14.89 12.11 -5.31
C ALA A 234 -14.63 11.01 -4.26
N LEU A 235 -14.00 11.35 -3.14
CA LEU A 235 -13.77 10.42 -2.02
C LEU A 235 -15.08 10.00 -1.34
N ALA A 236 -16.00 10.94 -1.11
CA ALA A 236 -17.32 10.66 -0.53
C ALA A 236 -18.14 9.73 -1.45
N ARG A 237 -18.13 9.98 -2.76
CA ARG A 237 -18.78 9.11 -3.75
C ARG A 237 -18.22 7.69 -3.73
N CYS A 238 -16.90 7.55 -3.69
CA CYS A 238 -16.24 6.25 -3.58
C CYS A 238 -16.63 5.52 -2.29
N LEU A 239 -16.64 6.21 -1.15
CA LEU A 239 -17.06 5.63 0.14
C LEU A 239 -18.52 5.13 0.09
N GLY A 240 -19.40 5.87 -0.57
CA GLY A 240 -20.83 5.56 -0.68
C GLY A 240 -21.21 4.52 -1.73
N ASP A 241 -20.28 4.12 -2.62
CA ASP A 241 -20.56 3.11 -3.65
C ASP A 241 -20.49 1.69 -3.06
N ASP A 242 -21.64 1.02 -2.95
CA ASP A 242 -21.70 -0.37 -2.47
C ASP A 242 -21.21 -1.41 -3.49
N ALA A 243 -21.09 -1.05 -4.76
CA ALA A 243 -20.50 -1.91 -5.80
C ALA A 243 -18.96 -1.85 -5.79
N GLU A 244 -18.37 -0.81 -5.20
CA GLU A 244 -16.93 -0.66 -5.06
C GLU A 244 -16.35 -1.69 -4.10
N PHE A 245 -15.12 -2.15 -4.38
CA PHE A 245 -14.36 -3.02 -3.50
C PHE A 245 -14.21 -2.36 -2.12
N TRP A 246 -14.56 -3.09 -1.07
CA TRP A 246 -14.58 -2.56 0.29
C TRP A 246 -13.24 -1.95 0.72
N GLY A 247 -12.11 -2.46 0.22
CA GLY A 247 -10.78 -1.93 0.53
C GLY A 247 -10.57 -0.52 -0.04
N THR A 248 -11.07 -0.24 -1.24
CA THR A 248 -11.06 1.10 -1.84
C THR A 248 -11.87 2.08 -0.99
N ARG A 249 -13.06 1.65 -0.53
CA ARG A 249 -13.93 2.44 0.35
C ARG A 249 -13.26 2.74 1.69
N VAL A 250 -12.51 1.78 2.25
CA VAL A 250 -11.70 1.97 3.46
C VAL A 250 -10.63 3.05 3.26
N GLU A 251 -9.90 3.01 2.13
CA GLU A 251 -8.89 4.04 1.84
C GLU A 251 -9.54 5.41 1.61
N ALA A 252 -10.74 5.47 1.01
CA ALA A 252 -11.50 6.71 0.86
C ALA A 252 -11.94 7.30 2.21
N ALA A 253 -12.47 6.48 3.13
CA ALA A 253 -12.81 6.92 4.49
C ALA A 253 -11.57 7.44 5.25
N SER A 254 -10.44 6.71 5.15
CA SER A 254 -9.16 7.10 5.73
C SER A 254 -8.66 8.43 5.17
N ALA A 255 -8.80 8.66 3.86
CA ALA A 255 -8.45 9.92 3.20
C ALA A 255 -9.30 11.10 3.71
N LEU A 256 -10.62 10.94 3.80
CA LEU A 256 -11.54 11.94 4.37
C LEU A 256 -11.18 12.29 5.82
N GLY A 257 -10.84 11.29 6.64
CA GLY A 257 -10.39 11.48 8.03
C GLY A 257 -9.02 12.16 8.17
N LYS A 258 -8.18 12.13 7.13
CA LYS A 258 -6.90 12.86 7.07
C LYS A 258 -7.08 14.31 6.64
N ILE A 259 -7.96 14.58 5.68
CA ILE A 259 -8.27 15.95 5.20
C ILE A 259 -8.92 16.78 6.31
N ARG A 260 -9.87 16.21 7.07
CA ARG A 260 -10.52 16.83 8.24
C ARG A 260 -11.30 18.12 7.94
N ALA A 261 -11.77 18.32 6.71
CA ALA A 261 -12.72 19.37 6.39
C ALA A 261 -14.12 19.05 6.97
N ARG A 262 -14.98 20.06 7.11
CA ARG A 262 -16.35 19.86 7.62
C ARG A 262 -17.15 18.93 6.71
N GLU A 263 -16.99 19.12 5.42
CA GLU A 263 -17.61 18.31 4.36
C GLU A 263 -17.17 16.84 4.45
N CYS A 264 -15.93 16.58 4.89
CA CYS A 264 -15.46 15.21 5.15
C CYS A 264 -16.17 14.59 6.36
N PHE A 265 -16.38 15.36 7.43
CA PHE A 265 -17.13 14.90 8.59
C PHE A 265 -18.58 14.56 8.22
N ASP A 266 -19.23 15.42 7.44
CA ASP A 266 -20.61 15.22 6.99
C ASP A 266 -20.72 13.95 6.12
N ALA A 267 -19.79 13.75 5.18
CA ALA A 267 -19.72 12.54 4.35
C ALA A 267 -19.49 11.26 5.19
N LEU A 268 -18.54 11.28 6.12
CA LEU A 268 -18.28 10.13 7.00
C LEU A 268 -19.48 9.80 7.88
N SER A 269 -20.15 10.82 8.42
CA SER A 269 -21.32 10.66 9.29
C SER A 269 -22.49 9.98 8.57
N GLN A 270 -22.66 10.24 7.27
CA GLN A 270 -23.69 9.60 6.44
C GLN A 270 -23.43 8.09 6.24
N HIS A 271 -22.19 7.63 6.36
CA HIS A 271 -21.79 6.24 6.10
C HIS A 271 -21.45 5.42 7.35
N VAL A 272 -21.76 5.92 8.55
CA VAL A 272 -21.49 5.23 9.82
C VAL A 272 -22.26 3.90 9.97
N THR A 273 -23.32 3.68 9.18
CA THR A 273 -24.15 2.46 9.18
C THR A 273 -23.93 1.56 7.96
N THR A 274 -22.86 1.77 7.17
CA THR A 274 -22.61 0.94 5.99
C THR A 274 -22.52 -0.56 6.34
N ALA A 275 -23.07 -1.42 5.46
CA ALA A 275 -23.23 -2.85 5.73
C ALA A 275 -21.88 -3.54 5.97
N HIS A 276 -20.85 -3.21 5.19
CA HIS A 276 -19.57 -3.92 5.24
C HIS A 276 -18.76 -3.55 6.50
N PRO A 277 -18.47 -4.50 7.42
CA PRO A 277 -17.90 -4.19 8.72
C PRO A 277 -16.50 -3.56 8.65
N LYS A 278 -15.67 -3.95 7.66
CA LYS A 278 -14.34 -3.33 7.48
C LYS A 278 -14.44 -1.86 7.05
N VAL A 279 -15.45 -1.50 6.24
CA VAL A 279 -15.66 -0.10 5.81
C VAL A 279 -16.21 0.70 6.98
N ARG A 280 -17.22 0.15 7.68
CA ARG A 280 -17.79 0.75 8.89
C ARG A 280 -16.73 1.06 9.93
N ARG A 281 -15.81 0.10 10.18
CA ARG A 281 -14.66 0.30 11.08
C ARG A 281 -13.77 1.48 10.65
N ALA A 282 -13.48 1.60 9.36
CA ALA A 282 -12.67 2.69 8.84
C ALA A 282 -13.37 4.06 8.95
N VAL A 283 -14.68 4.12 8.73
CA VAL A 283 -15.49 5.33 8.94
C VAL A 283 -15.43 5.76 10.41
N VAL A 284 -15.64 4.82 11.33
CA VAL A 284 -15.56 5.04 12.78
C VAL A 284 -14.17 5.52 13.21
N ASP A 285 -13.10 4.88 12.71
CA ASP A 285 -11.72 5.32 12.94
C ASP A 285 -11.48 6.76 12.44
N ALA A 286 -11.92 7.06 11.21
CA ALA A 286 -11.78 8.37 10.59
C ALA A 286 -12.55 9.47 11.35
N LEU A 287 -13.77 9.18 11.83
CA LEU A 287 -14.55 10.10 12.67
C LEU A 287 -13.83 10.44 13.97
N GLY A 288 -13.07 9.51 14.54
CA GLY A 288 -12.24 9.75 15.73
C GLY A 288 -11.14 10.79 15.55
N ALA A 289 -10.79 11.14 14.29
CA ALA A 289 -9.87 12.22 14.00
C ALA A 289 -10.49 13.61 14.21
N PHE A 290 -11.82 13.70 14.20
CA PHE A 290 -12.58 14.92 14.45
C PHE A 290 -12.84 15.05 15.96
N LYS A 291 -12.09 15.91 16.63
CA LYS A 291 -12.13 16.05 18.10
C LYS A 291 -13.26 16.97 18.56
N THR A 292 -14.46 16.75 18.07
CA THR A 292 -15.65 17.60 18.33
C THR A 292 -16.72 16.84 19.11
N GLN A 293 -17.62 17.56 19.77
CA GLN A 293 -18.79 16.94 20.40
C GLN A 293 -19.68 16.23 19.37
N ALA A 294 -19.83 16.79 18.17
CA ALA A 294 -20.56 16.14 17.09
C ALA A 294 -19.99 14.75 16.73
N ALA A 295 -18.66 14.59 16.73
CA ALA A 295 -18.04 13.27 16.52
C ALA A 295 -18.38 12.28 17.64
N VAL A 296 -18.40 12.74 18.90
CA VAL A 296 -18.84 11.92 20.03
C VAL A 296 -20.30 11.48 19.84
N ASP A 297 -21.17 12.40 19.44
CA ASP A 297 -22.60 12.11 19.27
C ASP A 297 -22.85 11.07 18.17
N VAL A 298 -22.05 11.07 17.10
CA VAL A 298 -22.10 10.05 16.03
C VAL A 298 -21.49 8.71 16.47
N LEU A 299 -20.40 8.73 17.23
CA LEU A 299 -19.65 7.53 17.63
C LEU A 299 -20.30 6.79 18.82
N LYS A 300 -20.89 7.53 19.77
CA LYS A 300 -21.43 7.00 21.04
C LYS A 300 -22.48 5.90 20.85
N PRO A 301 -23.44 5.98 19.90
CA PRO A 301 -24.40 4.91 19.67
C PRO A 301 -23.78 3.59 19.15
N ARG A 302 -22.54 3.64 18.66
CA ARG A 302 -21.82 2.49 18.05
C ARG A 302 -20.77 1.89 18.97
N ALA A 303 -20.22 2.69 19.89
CA ALA A 303 -19.37 2.17 20.93
C ALA A 303 -20.17 1.19 21.79
N LEU A 304 -19.66 -0.04 21.90
CA LEU A 304 -20.26 -1.14 22.66
C LEU A 304 -21.57 -1.71 22.09
N ARG A 305 -21.98 -1.31 20.87
CA ARG A 305 -23.20 -1.80 20.19
C ARG A 305 -23.04 -1.83 18.68
N ASP A 306 -22.42 -2.88 18.17
CA ASP A 306 -22.32 -3.16 16.73
C ASP A 306 -22.19 -4.67 16.47
N ASP A 307 -22.73 -5.17 15.34
CA ASP A 307 -22.67 -6.60 14.97
C ASP A 307 -21.23 -7.14 14.87
N SER A 308 -20.23 -6.26 14.72
CA SER A 308 -18.82 -6.60 14.68
C SER A 308 -18.08 -6.06 15.90
N TYR A 309 -17.54 -6.97 16.72
CA TYR A 309 -16.64 -6.62 17.83
C TYR A 309 -15.43 -5.76 17.42
N LEU A 310 -14.97 -5.87 16.16
CA LEU A 310 -13.89 -5.02 15.64
C LEU A 310 -14.33 -3.56 15.46
N VAL A 311 -15.59 -3.33 15.09
CA VAL A 311 -16.18 -1.99 14.98
C VAL A 311 -16.45 -1.43 16.37
N GLU A 312 -16.98 -2.22 17.30
CA GLU A 312 -17.19 -1.80 18.69
C GLU A 312 -15.88 -1.34 19.34
N ALA A 313 -14.82 -2.15 19.21
CA ALA A 313 -13.51 -1.83 19.76
C ALA A 313 -12.91 -0.58 19.11
N GLU A 314 -13.09 -0.39 17.80
CA GLU A 314 -12.60 0.81 17.12
C GLU A 314 -13.42 2.05 17.49
N ALA A 315 -14.73 1.93 17.68
CA ALA A 315 -15.59 3.02 18.15
C ALA A 315 -15.19 3.49 19.54
N ALA A 316 -14.90 2.55 20.45
CA ALA A 316 -14.39 2.88 21.77
C ALA A 316 -13.04 3.64 21.70
N ARG A 317 -12.10 3.17 20.87
CA ARG A 317 -10.81 3.86 20.65
C ARG A 317 -10.99 5.24 20.00
N ALA A 318 -11.88 5.35 19.02
CA ALA A 318 -12.20 6.60 18.33
C ALA A 318 -12.80 7.62 19.30
N LEU A 319 -13.74 7.20 20.15
CA LEU A 319 -14.28 8.03 21.24
C LEU A 319 -13.17 8.53 22.16
N GLY A 320 -12.29 7.65 22.63
CA GLY A 320 -11.16 8.04 23.48
C GLY A 320 -10.23 9.05 22.82
N ARG A 321 -10.03 8.96 21.50
CA ARG A 321 -9.22 9.93 20.73
C ARG A 321 -9.86 11.30 20.59
N THR A 322 -11.18 11.43 20.72
CA THR A 322 -11.87 12.74 20.72
C THR A 322 -11.46 13.60 21.92
N ARG A 323 -11.10 12.96 23.05
CA ARG A 323 -10.74 13.60 24.34
C ARG A 323 -11.83 14.51 24.91
N GLN A 324 -13.08 14.29 24.54
CA GLN A 324 -14.22 15.01 25.08
C GLN A 324 -14.65 14.40 26.43
N ALA A 325 -15.12 15.23 27.36
CA ALA A 325 -15.58 14.76 28.68
C ALA A 325 -16.69 13.69 28.56
N SER A 326 -17.64 13.92 27.63
CA SER A 326 -18.76 13.03 27.33
C SER A 326 -18.35 11.66 26.78
N ALA A 327 -17.12 11.51 26.29
CA ALA A 327 -16.59 10.21 25.87
C ALA A 327 -16.27 9.31 27.07
N PHE A 328 -15.79 9.88 28.19
CA PHE A 328 -15.48 9.12 29.41
C PHE A 328 -16.71 8.48 30.04
N ASP A 329 -17.88 9.13 29.94
CA ASP A 329 -19.12 8.57 30.48
C ASP A 329 -19.57 7.28 29.74
N THR A 330 -18.97 6.99 28.59
CA THR A 330 -19.34 5.86 27.72
C THR A 330 -18.32 4.72 27.73
N LEU A 331 -17.05 5.02 28.07
CA LEU A 331 -15.92 4.08 28.03
C LEU A 331 -15.67 3.46 29.41
#